data_AF-A0A661NPU5-F1
#
_entry.id   AF-A0A661NPU5-F1
#
_cell.length_a   1.000
_cell.length_b   1.000
_cell.length_c   1.000
_cell.angle_alpha   90.00
_cell.angle_beta   90.00
_cell.angle_gamma   90.00
#
_symmetry.space_group_name_H-M   'P 1'
#
loop_
_entity.id
_entity.type
_entity.pdbx_description
1 polymer ?
#
loop_
_entity_poly.entity_id
_entity_poly.type
_entity_poly.pdbx_seq_one_letter_code
_entity_poly.pdbx_strand_id
1 'polypeptide(L)'
;MKPRFLLLLPVLAALLLAAAVQAGSGRNYSKQFDHWSRVIADLKSADVTEGAARDIEIIRTWIGQAQAFLASEKFERINMLLRRIEAQAAYCRAKINRLAAEDAAEEAETLARNAEQQAESARQAADAAEARMKELEAQGL
;
A
#
# COMPACT_ATOMS: atom_id res chain seq x y z
N MET A 1 -24.65 -66.08 7.37
CA MET A 1 -25.10 -64.74 6.90
C MET A 1 -23.95 -63.77 7.09
N LYS A 2 -23.49 -63.10 6.02
CA LYS A 2 -22.24 -62.32 6.00
C LYS A 2 -22.43 -60.96 6.70
N PRO A 3 -21.57 -60.57 7.67
CA PRO A 3 -21.60 -59.24 8.26
C PRO A 3 -20.92 -58.25 7.30
N ARG A 4 -21.64 -57.81 6.27
CA ARG A 4 -21.14 -56.80 5.30
C ARG A 4 -21.38 -55.36 5.76
N PHE A 5 -22.07 -55.15 6.87
CA PHE A 5 -22.48 -53.82 7.34
C PHE A 5 -21.47 -53.13 8.28
N LEU A 6 -20.49 -53.84 8.85
CA LEU A 6 -19.59 -53.25 9.86
C LEU A 6 -18.43 -52.41 9.29
N LEU A 7 -18.17 -52.45 7.97
CA LEU A 7 -17.08 -51.70 7.34
C LEU A 7 -17.52 -50.37 6.69
N LEU A 8 -18.82 -50.08 6.63
CA LEU A 8 -19.34 -48.85 6.01
C LEU A 8 -19.33 -47.63 6.95
N LEU A 9 -19.43 -47.86 8.26
CA LEU A 9 -19.46 -46.79 9.27
C LEU A 9 -18.17 -45.94 9.34
N PRO A 10 -16.94 -46.52 9.34
CA PRO A 10 -15.72 -45.73 9.42
C PRO A 10 -15.44 -44.93 8.12
N VAL A 11 -15.88 -45.42 6.96
CA VAL A 11 -15.74 -44.71 5.68
C VAL A 11 -16.65 -43.47 5.64
N LEU A 12 -17.88 -43.58 6.14
CA LEU A 12 -18.80 -42.45 6.22
C LEU A 12 -18.31 -41.38 7.21
N ALA A 13 -17.75 -41.79 8.35
CA ALA A 13 -17.16 -40.87 9.33
C ALA A 13 -15.94 -40.13 8.76
N ALA A 14 -15.06 -40.81 8.02
CA ALA A 14 -13.91 -40.19 7.36
C ALA A 14 -14.33 -39.18 6.27
N LEU A 15 -15.38 -39.47 5.50
CA LEU A 15 -15.94 -38.56 4.50
C LEU A 15 -16.53 -37.29 5.14
N LEU A 16 -17.23 -37.42 6.27
CA LEU A 16 -17.79 -36.29 7.01
C LEU A 16 -16.71 -35.40 7.62
N LEU A 17 -15.62 -35.98 8.13
CA LEU A 17 -14.46 -35.23 8.63
C LEU A 17 -13.72 -34.48 7.52
N ALA A 18 -13.53 -35.09 6.34
CA ALA A 18 -12.91 -34.44 5.19
C ALA A 18 -13.74 -33.23 4.69
N ALA A 19 -15.06 -33.38 4.63
CA ALA A 19 -15.97 -32.29 4.25
C ALA A 19 -15.95 -31.13 5.26
N ALA A 20 -15.85 -31.43 6.57
CA ALA A 20 -15.77 -30.39 7.61
C ALA A 20 -14.46 -29.58 7.54
N VAL A 21 -13.33 -30.23 7.22
CA VAL A 21 -12.03 -29.55 7.01
C VAL A 21 -12.07 -28.65 5.78
N GLN A 22 -12.67 -29.11 4.67
CA GLN A 22 -12.86 -28.29 3.46
C GLN A 22 -13.81 -27.10 3.68
N ALA A 23 -14.87 -27.26 4.47
CA ALA A 23 -15.75 -26.14 4.82
C ALA A 23 -15.05 -25.07 5.67
N GLY A 24 -14.12 -25.50 6.54
CA GLY A 24 -13.30 -24.60 7.35
C GLY A 24 -12.31 -23.77 6.53
N SER A 25 -11.71 -24.35 5.48
CA SER A 25 -10.74 -23.66 4.63
C SER A 25 -11.39 -22.57 3.78
N GLY A 26 -12.59 -22.82 3.22
CA GLY A 26 -13.28 -21.84 2.38
C GLY A 26 -13.62 -20.54 3.12
N ARG A 27 -14.18 -20.65 4.32
CA ARG A 27 -14.49 -19.47 5.16
C ARG A 27 -13.25 -18.66 5.52
N ASN A 28 -12.12 -19.33 5.77
CA ASN A 28 -10.85 -18.67 6.07
C ASN A 28 -10.31 -17.90 4.85
N TYR A 29 -10.44 -18.44 3.64
CA TYR A 29 -10.03 -17.74 2.43
C TYR A 29 -10.92 -16.53 2.12
N SER A 30 -12.24 -16.63 2.31
CA SER A 30 -13.12 -15.46 2.16
C SER A 30 -12.70 -14.30 3.04
N LYS A 31 -12.41 -14.55 4.33
CA LYS A 31 -11.91 -13.52 5.24
C LYS A 31 -10.59 -12.89 4.79
N GLN A 32 -9.70 -13.69 4.22
CA GLN A 32 -8.44 -13.19 3.67
C GLN A 32 -8.68 -12.30 2.44
N PHE A 33 -9.59 -12.67 1.55
CA PHE A 33 -9.95 -11.82 0.40
C PHE A 33 -10.59 -10.49 0.83
N ASP A 34 -11.41 -10.49 1.87
CA ASP A 34 -12.00 -9.27 2.44
C ASP A 34 -10.92 -8.37 3.07
N HIS A 35 -9.92 -8.98 3.72
CA HIS A 35 -8.75 -8.25 4.21
C HIS A 35 -7.98 -7.61 3.06
N TRP A 36 -7.62 -8.37 2.03
CA TRP A 36 -6.85 -7.84 0.91
C TRP A 36 -7.61 -6.81 0.07
N SER A 37 -8.93 -6.93 -0.02
CA SER A 37 -9.78 -5.91 -0.66
C SER A 37 -9.72 -4.57 0.08
N ARG A 38 -9.70 -4.60 1.42
CA ARG A 38 -9.50 -3.39 2.23
C ARG A 38 -8.09 -2.82 2.05
N VAL A 39 -7.06 -3.65 2.06
CA VAL A 39 -5.68 -3.21 1.80
C VAL A 39 -5.55 -2.54 0.43
N ILE A 40 -6.21 -3.06 -0.62
CA ILE A 40 -6.26 -2.40 -1.93
C ILE A 40 -6.92 -1.01 -1.83
N ALA A 41 -8.04 -0.89 -1.12
CA ALA A 41 -8.70 0.39 -0.95
C ALA A 41 -7.80 1.41 -0.24
N ASP A 42 -7.11 0.98 0.82
CA ASP A 42 -6.15 1.81 1.56
C ASP A 42 -4.99 2.25 0.65
N LEU A 43 -4.42 1.33 -0.13
CA LEU A 43 -3.34 1.64 -1.07
C LEU A 43 -3.80 2.64 -2.14
N LYS A 44 -5.02 2.49 -2.68
CA LYS A 44 -5.57 3.43 -3.66
C LYS A 44 -5.79 4.81 -3.08
N SER A 45 -6.26 4.89 -1.83
CA SER A 45 -6.45 6.16 -1.16
C SER A 45 -5.11 6.86 -0.86
N ALA A 46 -4.03 6.10 -0.67
CA ALA A 46 -2.71 6.64 -0.39
C ALA A 46 -1.92 7.00 -1.67
N ASP A 47 -2.23 6.38 -2.81
CA ASP A 47 -1.55 6.58 -4.11
C ASP A 47 -2.03 7.86 -4.82
N VAL A 48 -1.79 9.03 -4.22
CA VAL A 48 -2.26 10.34 -4.71
C VAL A 48 -1.74 10.65 -6.12
N THR A 49 -0.52 10.20 -6.45
CA THR A 49 0.14 10.44 -7.74
C THR A 49 -0.07 9.31 -8.76
N GLU A 50 -0.91 8.33 -8.43
CA GLU A 50 -1.19 7.13 -9.25
C GLU A 50 0.07 6.32 -9.64
N GLY A 51 1.19 6.52 -8.95
CA GLY A 51 2.46 5.88 -9.24
C GLY A 51 2.46 4.37 -8.99
N ALA A 52 1.56 3.87 -8.14
CA ALA A 52 1.38 2.44 -7.85
C ALA A 52 0.13 1.82 -8.51
N ALA A 53 -0.65 2.57 -9.29
CA ALA A 53 -1.95 2.14 -9.82
C ALA A 53 -1.91 0.78 -10.55
N ARG A 54 -0.93 0.60 -11.46
CA ARG A 54 -0.75 -0.66 -12.19
C ARG A 54 -0.45 -1.83 -11.26
N ASP A 55 0.40 -1.61 -10.26
CA ASP A 55 0.80 -2.63 -9.29
C ASP A 55 -0.40 -3.05 -8.42
N ILE A 56 -1.25 -2.10 -8.05
CA ILE A 56 -2.50 -2.34 -7.31
C ILE A 56 -3.50 -3.17 -8.14
N GLU A 57 -3.64 -2.90 -9.45
CA GLU A 57 -4.51 -3.70 -10.32
C GLU A 57 -4.01 -5.15 -10.51
N ILE A 58 -2.70 -5.37 -10.46
CA ILE A 58 -2.13 -6.73 -10.45
C ILE A 58 -2.59 -7.50 -9.20
N ILE A 59 -2.57 -6.85 -8.02
CA ILE A 59 -3.06 -7.46 -6.77
C ILE A 59 -4.53 -7.85 -6.92
N ARG A 60 -5.37 -6.92 -7.43
CA ARG A 60 -6.80 -7.19 -7.67
C ARG A 60 -7.02 -8.38 -8.60
N THR A 61 -6.22 -8.46 -9.67
CA THR A 61 -6.26 -9.58 -10.62
C THR A 61 -5.96 -10.91 -9.93
N TRP A 62 -4.93 -10.95 -9.07
CA TRP A 62 -4.60 -12.17 -8.31
C TRP A 62 -5.67 -12.55 -7.28
N ILE A 63 -6.35 -11.58 -6.65
CA ILE A 63 -7.49 -11.88 -5.79
C ILE A 63 -8.61 -12.56 -6.60
N GLY A 64 -8.94 -12.04 -7.78
CA GLY A 64 -9.94 -12.65 -8.66
C GLY A 64 -9.56 -14.08 -9.07
N GLN A 65 -8.28 -14.32 -9.40
CA GLN A 65 -7.77 -15.67 -9.69
C GLN A 65 -7.87 -16.60 -8.47
N ALA A 66 -7.56 -16.08 -7.27
CA ALA A 66 -7.65 -16.85 -6.03
C ALA A 66 -9.10 -17.21 -5.68
N GLN A 67 -10.06 -16.32 -5.93
CA GLN A 67 -11.49 -16.59 -5.80
C GLN A 67 -11.96 -17.67 -6.79
N ALA A 68 -11.48 -17.64 -8.04
CA ALA A 68 -11.76 -18.70 -9.01
C ALA A 68 -11.18 -20.06 -8.58
N PHE A 69 -9.99 -20.07 -7.97
CA PHE A 69 -9.42 -21.29 -7.38
C PHE A 69 -10.19 -21.78 -6.17
N LEU A 70 -10.75 -20.88 -5.36
CA LEU A 70 -11.63 -21.26 -4.25
C LEU A 70 -12.86 -22.00 -4.75
N ALA A 71 -13.53 -21.49 -5.80
CA ALA A 71 -14.69 -22.15 -6.41
C ALA A 71 -14.35 -23.53 -7.03
N SER A 72 -13.08 -23.76 -7.37
CA SER A 72 -12.58 -25.05 -7.90
C SER A 72 -11.88 -25.91 -6.85
N GLU A 73 -11.93 -25.55 -5.56
CA GLU A 73 -11.26 -26.23 -4.44
C GLU A 73 -9.73 -26.42 -4.61
N LYS A 74 -9.07 -25.56 -5.40
CA LYS A 74 -7.62 -25.60 -5.66
C LYS A 74 -6.82 -24.82 -4.61
N PHE A 75 -6.96 -25.20 -3.34
CA PHE A 75 -6.45 -24.42 -2.19
C PHE A 75 -4.94 -24.13 -2.22
N GLU A 76 -4.11 -25.07 -2.67
CA GLU A 76 -2.66 -24.85 -2.77
C GLU A 76 -2.28 -23.67 -3.67
N ARG A 77 -3.06 -23.47 -4.76
CA ARG A 77 -2.83 -22.33 -5.66
C ARG A 77 -3.25 -21.01 -5.03
N ILE A 78 -4.22 -21.02 -4.13
CA ILE A 78 -4.65 -19.84 -3.37
C ILE A 78 -3.51 -19.36 -2.47
N ASN A 79 -2.88 -20.27 -1.71
CA ASN A 79 -1.78 -19.93 -0.80
C ASN A 79 -0.61 -19.26 -1.54
N MET A 80 -0.26 -19.75 -2.73
CA MET A 80 0.78 -19.14 -3.57
C MET A 80 0.41 -17.72 -4.01
N LEU A 81 -0.84 -17.49 -4.41
CA LEU A 81 -1.30 -16.15 -4.79
C LEU A 81 -1.36 -15.20 -3.60
N LEU A 82 -1.78 -15.67 -2.41
CA LEU A 82 -1.81 -14.85 -1.21
C LEU A 82 -0.41 -14.35 -0.80
N ARG A 83 0.62 -15.20 -0.89
CA ARG A 83 2.02 -14.77 -0.66
C ARG A 83 2.48 -13.71 -1.65
N ARG A 84 2.08 -13.82 -2.92
CA ARG A 84 2.38 -12.81 -3.95
C ARG A 84 1.66 -11.49 -3.68
N ILE A 85 0.39 -11.57 -3.31
CA ILE A 85 -0.44 -10.42 -2.92
C ILE A 85 0.21 -9.68 -1.74
N GLU A 86 0.64 -10.41 -0.70
CA GLU A 86 1.30 -9.82 0.46
C GLU A 86 2.58 -9.07 0.10
N ALA A 87 3.48 -9.72 -0.65
CA ALA A 87 4.72 -9.10 -1.10
C ALA A 87 4.47 -7.86 -1.98
N GLN A 88 3.52 -7.96 -2.91
CA GLN A 88 3.18 -6.85 -3.81
C GLN A 88 2.53 -5.69 -3.05
N ALA A 89 1.66 -5.96 -2.07
CA ALA A 89 1.05 -4.93 -1.24
C ALA A 89 2.11 -4.17 -0.42
N ALA A 90 3.09 -4.89 0.14
CA ALA A 90 4.23 -4.28 0.83
C ALA A 90 5.06 -3.41 -0.11
N TYR A 91 5.33 -3.89 -1.32
CA TYR A 91 6.00 -3.11 -2.36
C TYR A 91 5.23 -1.84 -2.75
N CYS A 92 3.92 -1.94 -3.00
CA CYS A 92 3.08 -0.77 -3.31
C CYS A 92 3.16 0.27 -2.19
N ARG A 93 3.06 -0.15 -0.92
CA ARG A 93 3.18 0.76 0.22
C ARG A 93 4.54 1.46 0.26
N ALA A 94 5.62 0.72 0.06
CA ALA A 94 6.97 1.30 0.02
C ALA A 94 7.12 2.29 -1.14
N LYS A 95 6.57 1.97 -2.32
CA LYS A 95 6.60 2.82 -3.51
C LYS A 95 5.83 4.12 -3.30
N ILE A 96 4.61 4.05 -2.74
CA ILE A 96 3.78 5.23 -2.41
C ILE A 96 4.51 6.12 -1.39
N ASN A 97 5.04 5.53 -0.32
CA ASN A 97 5.78 6.28 0.71
C ASN A 97 7.03 6.98 0.13
N ARG A 98 7.74 6.32 -0.79
CA ARG A 98 8.88 6.92 -1.48
C ARG A 98 8.46 8.13 -2.31
N LEU A 99 7.39 7.99 -3.12
CA LEU A 99 6.89 9.09 -3.95
C LEU A 99 6.44 10.28 -3.09
N ALA A 100 5.68 10.04 -2.03
CA ALA A 100 5.26 11.09 -1.11
C ALA A 100 6.45 11.80 -0.42
N ALA A 101 7.52 11.07 -0.12
CA ALA A 101 8.74 11.64 0.45
C ALA A 101 9.54 12.46 -0.59
N GLU A 102 9.54 12.03 -1.85
CA GLU A 102 10.16 12.78 -2.97
C GLU A 102 9.42 14.10 -3.20
N ASP A 103 8.09 14.07 -3.26
CA ASP A 103 7.27 15.28 -3.41
C ASP A 103 7.50 16.26 -2.25
N ALA A 104 7.49 15.77 -1.01
CA ALA A 104 7.74 16.59 0.17
C ALA A 104 9.16 17.19 0.19
N ALA A 105 10.15 16.46 -0.32
CA ALA A 105 11.52 16.96 -0.43
C ALA A 105 11.64 18.08 -1.48
N GLU A 106 10.97 17.94 -2.63
CA GLU A 106 10.95 18.95 -3.68
C GLU A 106 10.24 20.24 -3.21
N GLU A 107 9.12 20.11 -2.49
CA GLU A 107 8.44 21.24 -1.85
C GLU A 107 9.35 21.94 -0.84
N ALA A 108 10.04 21.18 0.02
CA ALA A 108 10.96 21.74 1.00
C ALA A 108 12.15 22.46 0.35
N GLU A 109 12.71 21.90 -0.73
CA GLU A 109 13.78 22.55 -1.49
C GLU A 109 13.30 23.86 -2.14
N THR A 110 12.09 23.86 -2.68
CA THR A 110 11.47 25.07 -3.26
C THR A 110 11.28 26.15 -2.19
N LEU A 111 10.78 25.79 -1.00
CA LEU A 111 10.64 26.71 0.12
C LEU A 111 11.99 27.27 0.60
N ALA A 112 13.01 26.42 0.69
CA ALA A 112 14.36 26.84 1.09
C ALA A 112 14.95 27.85 0.10
N ARG A 113 14.88 27.58 -1.21
CA ARG A 113 15.34 28.50 -2.25
C ARG A 113 14.62 29.85 -2.19
N ASN A 114 13.30 29.84 -1.99
CA ASN A 114 12.52 31.07 -1.84
C ASN A 114 12.92 31.86 -0.59
N ALA A 115 13.17 31.18 0.53
CA ALA A 115 13.63 31.80 1.76
C ALA A 115 15.04 32.41 1.62
N GLU A 116 15.97 31.73 0.93
CA GLU A 116 17.30 32.25 0.61
C GLU A 116 17.21 33.51 -0.25
N GLN A 117 16.36 33.51 -1.29
CA GLN A 117 16.15 34.68 -2.13
C GLN A 117 15.57 35.87 -1.36
N GLN A 118 14.62 35.62 -0.46
CA GLN A 118 14.07 36.65 0.42
C GLN A 118 15.12 37.19 1.40
N ALA A 119 15.94 36.33 2.00
CA ALA A 119 17.01 36.74 2.89
C ALA A 119 18.05 37.60 2.16
N GLU A 120 18.43 37.22 0.94
CA GLU A 120 19.39 37.97 0.13
C GLU A 120 18.83 39.36 -0.27
N SER A 121 17.58 39.43 -0.73
CA SER A 121 16.95 40.72 -1.05
C SER A 121 16.78 41.63 0.18
N ALA A 122 16.45 41.05 1.34
CA ALA A 122 16.35 41.79 2.60
C ALA A 122 17.72 42.32 3.05
N ARG A 123 18.79 41.53 2.88
CA ARG A 123 20.16 41.94 3.14
C ARG A 123 20.57 43.10 2.25
N GLN A 124 20.34 43.01 0.94
CA GLN A 124 20.63 44.09 0.00
C GLN A 124 19.86 45.37 0.33
N ALA A 125 18.59 45.25 0.75
CA ALA A 125 17.80 46.40 1.17
C ALA A 125 18.34 47.04 2.47
N ALA A 126 18.79 46.23 3.43
CA ALA A 126 19.40 46.71 4.67
C ALA A 126 20.74 47.43 4.40
N ASP A 127 21.62 46.83 3.58
CA ASP A 127 22.90 47.43 3.19
C ASP A 127 22.69 48.78 2.46
N ALA A 128 21.69 48.85 1.57
CA ALA A 128 21.33 50.08 0.87
C ALA A 128 20.74 51.15 1.79
N ALA A 129 19.92 50.75 2.77
CA ALA A 129 19.38 51.66 3.78
C ALA A 129 20.49 52.22 4.68
N GLU A 130 21.44 51.39 5.10
CA GLU A 130 22.60 51.81 5.89
C GLU A 130 23.48 52.80 5.11
N ALA A 131 23.74 52.54 3.84
CA ALA A 131 24.49 53.46 2.98
C ALA A 131 23.80 54.83 2.85
N ARG A 132 22.46 54.84 2.64
CA ARG A 132 21.68 56.09 2.58
C ARG A 132 21.70 56.86 3.90
N MET A 133 21.62 56.17 5.04
CA MET A 133 21.73 56.82 6.34
C MET A 133 23.09 57.50 6.52
N LYS A 134 24.18 56.81 6.17
CA LYS A 134 25.53 57.39 6.20
C LYS A 134 25.68 58.61 5.28
N GLU A 135 25.08 58.57 4.09
CA GLU A 135 25.09 59.72 3.17
C GLU A 135 24.30 60.92 3.74
N LEU A 136 23.15 60.68 4.37
CA LEU A 136 22.34 61.73 4.99
C LEU A 136 23.04 62.35 6.20
N GLU A 137 23.69 61.54 7.05
CA GLU A 137 24.54 62.01 8.16
C GLU A 137 25.74 62.83 7.66
N ALA A 138 26.30 62.50 6.48
CA ALA A 138 27.39 63.28 5.89
C ALA A 138 26.93 64.62 5.28
N GLN A 139 25.65 64.75 4.91
CA GLN A 139 25.08 65.92 4.23
C GLN A 139 24.46 66.97 5.18
N GLY A 140 24.51 66.77 6.50
CA GLY A 140 24.16 67.81 7.47
C GLY A 140 22.72 67.78 7.98
N LEU A 141 22.14 66.59 8.11
CA LEU A 141 21.68 66.21 9.45
C LEU A 141 22.90 66.03 10.36
#